data_AF-A0A2S6UH14-F1
#
_entry.id   AF-A0A2S6UH14-F1
#
_cell.length_a   1.000
_cell.length_b   1.000
_cell.length_c   1.000
_cell.angle_alpha   90.00
_cell.angle_beta   90.00
_cell.angle_gamma   90.00
#
_symmetry.space_group_name_H-M   'P 1'
#
loop_
_entity.id
_entity.type
_entity.pdbx_description
1 polymer ?
#
loop_
_entity_poly.entity_id
_entity_poly.type
_entity_poly.pdbx_seq_one_letter_code
_entity_poly.pdbx_strand_id
1 'polypeptide(L)' 'MDLVSLLGRLLCWLGIHDFKIIDVTLGFGGAGGVEKVQCRRCGVVMSRGA' A
#
# COMPACT_ATOMS: atom_id res chain seq x y z
N MET A 1 -5.48 -7.58 25.33
CA MET A 1 -6.10 -7.21 24.04
C MET A 1 -5.13 -6.29 23.30
N ASP A 2 -4.77 -6.61 22.06
CA ASP A 2 -3.74 -5.89 21.32
C ASP A 2 -4.30 -4.56 20.76
N LEU A 3 -4.18 -3.49 21.56
CA LEU A 3 -4.70 -2.15 21.25
C LEU A 3 -4.15 -1.61 19.92
N VAL A 4 -2.91 -1.98 19.59
CA VAL A 4 -2.19 -1.61 18.36
C VAL A 4 -2.89 -2.19 17.13
N SER A 5 -3.34 -3.45 17.20
CA SER A 5 -4.09 -4.11 16.13
C SER A 5 -5.46 -3.48 15.86
N LEU A 6 -6.11 -2.95 16.90
CA LEU A 6 -7.42 -2.30 16.81
C LEU A 6 -7.30 -0.90 16.21
N LEU A 7 -6.32 -0.12 16.69
CA LEU A 7 -5.95 1.17 16.10
C LEU A 7 -5.56 0.99 14.63
N GLY A 8 -4.75 -0.03 14.32
CA GLY A 8 -4.31 -0.28 12.95
C GLY A 8 -5.47 -0.53 11.97
N ARG A 9 -6.54 -1.20 12.41
CA ARG A 9 -7.77 -1.41 11.63
C ARG A 9 -8.61 -0.14 11.49
N LEU A 10 -8.74 0.64 12.56
CA LEU A 10 -9.43 1.94 12.55
C LEU A 10 -8.77 2.91 11.56
N LEU A 11 -7.44 3.01 11.58
CA LEU A 11 -6.70 3.84 10.63
C LEU A 11 -6.95 3.41 9.17
N CYS A 12 -7.01 2.10 8.90
CA CYS A 12 -7.35 1.61 7.56
C CYS A 12 -8.77 1.99 7.13
N TRP A 13 -9.73 2.03 8.07
CA TRP A 13 -11.10 2.50 7.79
C TRP A 13 -11.17 3.99 7.51
N LEU A 14 -10.29 4.79 8.11
CA LEU A 14 -10.15 6.23 7.87
C LEU A 14 -9.38 6.55 6.56
N GLY A 15 -8.93 5.53 5.81
CA GLY A 15 -8.13 5.71 4.60
C GLY A 15 -6.63 5.91 4.86
N ILE A 16 -6.19 5.85 6.13
CA ILE A 16 -4.77 5.91 6.51
C ILE A 16 -4.21 4.50 6.50
N HIS A 17 -3.61 4.14 5.37
CA HIS A 17 -3.06 2.81 5.16
C HIS A 17 -1.54 2.82 5.33
N ASP A 18 -1.04 1.79 6.01
CA ASP A 18 0.38 1.46 6.04
C ASP A 18 0.73 0.63 4.80
N PHE A 19 1.06 1.34 3.72
CA PHE A 19 1.41 0.75 2.43
C PHE A 19 2.87 0.26 2.42
N LYS A 20 3.07 -0.97 1.94
CA LYS A 20 4.39 -1.53 1.65
C LYS A 20 4.47 -1.84 0.15
N ILE A 21 5.60 -1.54 -0.46
CA ILE A 21 5.86 -1.89 -1.86
C ILE A 21 5.90 -3.42 -1.98
N ILE A 22 5.07 -3.99 -2.86
CA ILE A 22 5.01 -5.42 -3.13
C ILE A 22 5.54 -5.78 -4.51
N ASP A 23 5.48 -4.85 -5.46
CA ASP A 23 5.93 -5.06 -6.83
C ASP A 23 6.37 -3.72 -7.41
N VAL A 24 7.50 -3.72 -8.10
CA VAL A 24 8.00 -2.53 -8.80
C VAL A 24 8.18 -2.95 -10.24
N THR A 25 7.22 -2.57 -11.08
CA THR A 25 7.34 -2.78 -12.52
C THR A 25 8.08 -1.56 -13.08
N LEU A 26 9.40 -1.70 -13.22
CA LEU A 26 10.24 -0.73 -13.93
C LEU A 26 10.01 -0.92 -15.43
N GLY A 27 9.26 0.00 -16.05
CA GLY A 27 9.11 0.03 -17.50
C GLY A 27 10.43 0.42 -18.16
N PHE A 28 10.91 -0.40 -19.10
CA PHE A 28 12.03 -0.01 -19.96
C PHE A 28 11.49 0.86 -21.10
N GLY A 29 11.60 2.18 -20.96
CA GLY A 29 11.12 3.19 -21.92
C GLY A 29 10.43 4.37 -21.23
N GLY A 30 10.05 5.42 -21.97
CA GLY A 30 9.46 6.66 -21.42
C GLY A 30 8.10 6.52 -20.71
N ALA A 31 7.63 5.30 -20.48
CA ALA A 31 6.52 5.00 -19.59
C ALA A 31 7.10 4.82 -18.17
N GLY A 32 6.84 5.78 -17.29
CA GLY A 32 7.29 5.77 -15.89
C GLY A 32 7.03 4.44 -15.19
N GLY A 33 7.88 4.09 -14.23
CA GLY A 33 7.72 2.86 -13.45
C GLY A 33 6.37 2.85 -12.71
N VAL A 34 5.72 1.68 -12.68
CA VAL A 34 4.49 1.47 -11.90
C VAL A 34 4.86 0.69 -10.65
N GLU A 35 4.70 1.34 -9.50
CA GLU A 35 4.90 0.72 -8.19
C GLU A 35 3.56 0.21 -7.66
N LYS A 36 3.45 -1.09 -7.38
CA LYS A 36 2.32 -1.62 -6.63
C LYS A 36 2.66 -1.65 -5.16
N VAL A 37 1.81 -1.00 -4.38
CA VAL A 37 1.89 -0.97 -2.93
C VAL A 37 0.68 -1.70 -2.34
N GLN A 38 0.89 -2.43 -1.25
CA GLN A 38 -0.16 -3.14 -0.53
C GLN A 38 -0.19 -2.69 0.93
N CYS A 39 -1.38 -2.44 1.46
CA CYS A 39 -1.53 -2.21 2.88
C CYS A 39 -1.29 -3.50 3.65
N ARG A 40 -0.32 -3.50 4.58
CA ARG A 40 0.02 -4.68 5.40
C ARG A 40 -1.11 -5.15 6.32
N ARG A 41 -2.11 -4.29 6.56
CA ARG A 41 -3.17 -4.52 7.55
C ARG A 41 -4.48 -4.96 6.91
N CYS A 42 -4.97 -4.22 5.90
CA CYS A 42 -6.23 -4.53 5.23
C CYS A 42 -6.06 -5.22 3.87
N GLY A 43 -4.82 -5.36 3.36
CA GLY A 43 -4.55 -6.02 2.09
C GLY A 43 -4.89 -5.22 0.83
N VAL A 44 -5.38 -3.98 0.97
CA VAL A 44 -5.66 -3.07 -0.15
C VAL A 44 -4.41 -2.90 -1.00
N VAL A 45 -4.52 -3.16 -2.30
CA VAL A 45 -3.44 -2.96 -3.28
C VAL A 45 -3.74 -1.70 -4.09
N MET A 46 -2.75 -0.82 -4.21
CA MET A 46 -2.80 0.37 -5.05
C MET A 46 -1.61 0.39 -5.99
N SER A 47 -1.82 0.87 -7.21
CA SER A 47 -0.74 1.08 -8.18
C SER A 47 -0.46 2.58 -8.26
N ARG A 48 0.78 2.97 -8.05
CA ARG A 48 1.24 4.36 -8.16
C ARG A 48 2.18 4.45 -9.36
N GLY A 49 1.80 5.25 -10.35
CA GLY A 49 2.68 5.59 -11.46
C GLY A 49 3.63 6.69 -11.02
N ALA A 50 4.91 6.55 -11.37
CA ALA A 50 5.92 7.60 -11.25
C ALA A 50 5.79 8.64 -12.38
#